data_AF-A0A938VTE0-F1
#
_entry.id   AF-A0A938VTE0-F1
#
_cell.length_a   1.000
_cell.length_b   1.000
_cell.length_c   1.000
_cell.angle_alpha   90.00
_cell.angle_beta   90.00
_cell.angle_gamma   90.00
#
_symmetry.space_group_name_H-M   'P 1'
#
loop_
_entity.id
_entity.type
_entity.pdbx_description
1 polymer ?
#
loop_
_entity_poly.entity_id
_entity_poly.type
_entity_poly.pdbx_seq_one_letter_code
_entity_poly.pdbx_strand_id
1 'polypeptide(L)'
;MLLPSLLGGVMVDVAGAAAAYVFGAILIVPAILSLAWLRPPERARPVLARNFTMLFEGIVFTVRSRILLAFVSLDTITMVFGHYPAMMPVIAEDVLKVGSTGLGALLAAPSLGSMLGFVGVMLLGNFKRKGAVIVLVSIGHAVALMLFASSPWFATSLILAAFLGFFDSMSLSVRHTSFQLLAPDAVRGRVMPILSMAAVSSNSFGGAYLGLATSFLGVQHALKLGGVAGGAYAAAVAVFWRRVWAFRA
;
A
#
# COMPACT_ATOMS: atom_id res chain seq x y z
N MET A 1 -8.07 -8.52 1.70
CA MET A 1 -7.86 -9.49 0.59
C MET A 1 -7.53 -10.91 1.08
N LEU A 2 -7.70 -11.21 2.38
CA LEU A 2 -7.29 -12.49 2.97
C LEU A 2 -7.97 -13.73 2.38
N LEU A 3 -9.30 -13.74 2.43
CA LEU A 3 -10.11 -14.89 1.99
C LEU A 3 -9.89 -15.21 0.51
N PRO A 4 -9.95 -14.24 -0.43
CA PRO A 4 -9.70 -14.50 -1.84
C PRO A 4 -8.30 -15.06 -2.14
N SER A 5 -7.25 -14.55 -1.49
CA SER A 5 -5.87 -14.98 -1.76
C SER A 5 -5.61 -16.41 -1.29
N LEU A 6 -6.12 -16.79 -0.10
CA LEU A 6 -6.00 -18.14 0.43
C LEU A 6 -6.81 -19.15 -0.39
N LEU A 7 -8.08 -18.83 -0.65
CA LEU A 7 -8.97 -19.70 -1.44
C LEU A 7 -8.47 -19.84 -2.87
N GLY A 8 -7.98 -18.76 -3.48
CA GLY A 8 -7.40 -18.77 -4.82
C GLY A 8 -6.18 -19.69 -4.90
N GLY A 9 -5.24 -19.61 -3.96
CA GLY A 9 -4.07 -20.48 -3.92
C GLY A 9 -4.45 -21.97 -3.84
N VAL A 10 -5.33 -22.33 -2.89
CA VAL A 10 -5.80 -23.71 -2.70
C VAL A 10 -6.58 -24.23 -3.92
N MET A 11 -7.44 -23.40 -4.53
CA MET A 11 -8.20 -23.80 -5.71
C MET A 11 -7.30 -24.05 -6.92
N VAL A 12 -6.26 -23.23 -7.12
CA VAL A 12 -5.30 -23.44 -8.21
C VAL A 12 -4.52 -24.74 -8.00
N ASP A 13 -4.16 -25.07 -6.76
CA ASP A 13 -3.45 -26.31 -6.41
C ASP A 13 -4.30 -27.57 -6.64
N VAL A 14 -5.56 -27.55 -6.19
CA VAL A 14 -6.44 -28.75 -6.20
C VAL A 14 -7.20 -28.90 -7.52
N ALA A 15 -7.69 -27.81 -8.10
CA ALA A 15 -8.62 -27.82 -9.24
C ALA A 15 -8.05 -27.15 -10.50
N GLY A 16 -6.84 -26.61 -10.43
CA GLY A 16 -6.19 -25.92 -11.54
C GLY A 16 -6.67 -24.48 -11.75
N ALA A 17 -5.89 -23.72 -12.53
CA ALA A 17 -6.14 -22.30 -12.77
C ALA A 17 -7.51 -22.01 -13.42
N ALA A 18 -7.95 -22.85 -14.36
CA ALA A 18 -9.23 -22.66 -15.05
C ALA A 18 -10.43 -22.71 -14.08
N ALA A 19 -10.43 -23.66 -13.14
CA ALA A 19 -11.49 -23.77 -12.14
C ALA A 19 -11.52 -22.55 -11.19
N ALA A 20 -10.35 -22.02 -10.81
CA ALA A 20 -10.25 -20.81 -10.00
C ALA A 20 -10.85 -19.58 -10.72
N TYR A 21 -10.59 -19.41 -12.03
CA TYR A 21 -11.17 -18.33 -12.81
C TYR A 21 -12.70 -18.47 -12.97
N VAL A 22 -13.20 -19.67 -13.24
CA VAL A 22 -14.64 -19.92 -13.35
C VAL A 22 -15.35 -19.63 -12.03
N PHE A 23 -14.77 -20.08 -10.91
CA PHE A 23 -15.30 -19.79 -9.58
C PHE A 23 -15.33 -18.28 -9.28
N GLY A 24 -14.26 -17.56 -9.63
CA GLY A 24 -14.21 -16.10 -9.54
C GLY A 24 -15.30 -15.41 -10.37
N ALA A 25 -15.56 -15.89 -11.59
CA ALA A 25 -16.63 -15.37 -12.44
C ALA A 25 -18.02 -15.58 -11.83
N ILE A 26 -18.28 -16.76 -11.24
CA ILE A 26 -19.54 -17.06 -10.55
C ILE A 26 -19.74 -16.13 -9.34
N LEU A 27 -18.70 -15.89 -8.55
CA LEU A 27 -18.76 -15.01 -7.37
C LEU A 27 -19.06 -13.54 -7.69
N ILE A 28 -18.77 -13.10 -8.91
CA ILE A 28 -19.10 -11.74 -9.37
C ILE A 28 -20.61 -11.58 -9.63
N VAL A 29 -21.32 -12.65 -10.00
CA VAL A 29 -22.75 -12.59 -10.37
C VAL A 29 -23.63 -12.04 -9.23
N PRO A 30 -23.55 -12.52 -7.98
CA PRO A 30 -24.30 -11.94 -6.86
C PRO A 30 -24.01 -10.45 -6.63
N ALA A 31 -22.76 -10.01 -6.85
CA ALA A 31 -22.38 -8.62 -6.68
C ALA A 31 -23.02 -7.73 -7.76
N ILE A 32 -23.05 -8.19 -9.01
CA ILE A 32 -23.74 -7.50 -10.11
C ILE A 32 -25.25 -7.43 -9.84
N LEU A 33 -25.86 -8.52 -9.41
CA LEU A 33 -27.30 -8.55 -9.08
C LEU A 33 -27.63 -7.61 -7.91
N SER A 34 -26.79 -7.58 -6.88
CA SER A 34 -26.94 -6.65 -5.75
C SER A 34 -26.86 -5.19 -6.20
N LEU A 35 -25.93 -4.87 -7.10
CA LEU A 35 -25.81 -3.53 -7.68
C LEU A 35 -27.02 -3.17 -8.56
N ALA A 36 -27.56 -4.12 -9.32
CA ALA A 36 -28.74 -3.92 -10.15
C ALA A 36 -30.00 -3.64 -9.33
N TRP A 37 -30.08 -4.16 -8.10
CA TRP A 37 -31.19 -3.92 -7.17
C TRP A 37 -31.02 -2.70 -6.28
N LEU A 38 -29.81 -2.13 -6.25
CA LEU A 38 -29.54 -0.90 -5.53
C LEU A 38 -30.24 0.26 -6.23
N ARG A 39 -31.31 0.78 -5.63
CA ARG A 39 -31.91 2.05 -6.04
C ARG A 39 -31.02 3.17 -5.49
N PRO A 40 -30.30 3.93 -6.34
CA PRO A 40 -29.50 5.03 -5.84
C PRO A 40 -30.43 6.05 -5.19
N PRO A 41 -30.17 6.50 -3.95
CA PRO A 41 -30.87 7.65 -3.40
C PRO A 41 -30.64 8.84 -4.34
N GLU A 42 -31.66 9.66 -4.53
CA GLU A 42 -31.62 10.86 -5.37
C GLU A 42 -30.60 11.84 -4.78
N ARG A 43 -29.33 11.67 -5.15
CA ARG A 43 -28.27 12.59 -4.76
C ARG A 43 -28.55 13.89 -5.50
N ALA A 44 -28.60 14.99 -4.76
CA ALA A 44 -28.47 16.33 -5.33
C ALA A 44 -27.41 16.26 -6.42
N ARG A 45 -27.80 16.58 -7.66
CA ARG A 45 -26.90 16.50 -8.82
C ARG A 45 -25.55 17.04 -8.37
N PRO A 46 -24.46 16.24 -8.38
CA PRO A 46 -23.16 16.86 -8.24
C PRO A 46 -23.18 17.90 -9.34
N VAL A 47 -22.99 19.16 -8.96
CA VAL A 47 -22.59 20.15 -9.95
C VAL A 47 -21.31 19.53 -10.48
N LEU A 48 -21.43 18.84 -11.61
CA LEU A 48 -20.34 18.50 -12.51
C LEU A 48 -19.87 19.86 -12.98
N ALA A 49 -19.24 20.60 -12.07
CA ALA A 49 -18.38 21.69 -12.43
C ALA A 49 -17.28 20.97 -13.18
N ARG A 50 -17.46 20.93 -14.49
CA ARG A 50 -16.58 20.39 -15.51
C ARG A 50 -15.33 21.26 -15.60
N ASN A 51 -14.77 21.56 -14.44
CA ASN A 51 -13.70 22.51 -14.21
C ASN A 51 -12.52 21.68 -13.76
N PHE A 52 -11.67 21.31 -14.73
CA PHE A 52 -10.32 20.82 -14.46
C PHE A 52 -9.60 21.72 -13.44
N THR A 53 -9.93 23.01 -13.40
CA THR A 53 -9.52 23.98 -12.39
C THR A 53 -9.71 23.50 -10.94
N MET A 54 -10.80 22.79 -10.63
CA MET A 54 -11.05 22.25 -9.28
C MET A 54 -10.18 21.03 -8.94
N LEU A 55 -9.76 20.25 -9.94
CA LEU A 55 -8.76 19.19 -9.77
C LEU A 55 -7.38 19.81 -9.52
N PHE A 56 -7.03 20.85 -10.28
CA PHE A 56 -5.79 21.60 -10.08
C PHE A 56 -5.73 22.30 -8.72
N GLU A 57 -6.85 22.81 -8.19
CA GLU A 57 -6.91 23.38 -6.83
C GLU A 57 -6.49 22.38 -5.75
N GLY A 58 -6.93 21.14 -5.84
CA GLY A 58 -6.51 20.09 -4.90
C GLY A 58 -5.01 19.79 -4.99
N ILE A 59 -4.46 19.75 -6.21
CA ILE A 59 -3.04 19.50 -6.46
C ILE A 59 -2.21 20.64 -5.91
N VAL A 60 -2.58 21.88 -6.24
CA VAL A 60 -1.92 23.10 -5.75
C VAL A 60 -1.97 23.14 -4.22
N PHE A 61 -3.10 22.80 -3.59
CA PHE A 61 -3.20 22.75 -2.12
C PHE A 61 -2.23 21.73 -1.51
N THR A 62 -2.20 20.52 -2.07
CA THR A 62 -1.32 19.44 -1.59
C THR A 62 0.15 19.85 -1.72
N VAL A 63 0.52 20.45 -2.86
CA VAL A 63 1.90 20.90 -3.10
C VAL A 63 2.28 22.08 -2.22
N ARG A 64 1.34 22.98 -1.94
CA ARG A 64 1.56 24.18 -1.11
C ARG A 64 1.68 23.84 0.37
N SER A 65 1.04 22.77 0.82
CA SER A 65 1.22 22.23 2.17
C SER A 65 2.48 21.37 2.25
N ARG A 66 3.58 21.97 2.73
CA ARG A 66 4.88 21.28 2.86
C ARG A 66 4.81 19.97 3.65
N ILE A 67 3.90 19.85 4.62
CA ILE A 67 3.72 18.63 5.43
C ILE A 67 3.02 17.54 4.63
N LEU A 68 1.96 17.88 3.88
CA LEU A 68 1.25 16.92 3.03
C LEU A 68 2.14 16.44 1.88
N LEU A 69 2.87 17.35 1.23
CA LEU A 69 3.86 17.00 0.21
C LEU A 69 4.94 16.08 0.80
N ALA A 70 5.42 16.34 2.02
CA ALA A 70 6.40 15.47 2.66
C ALA A 70 5.85 14.05 2.89
N PHE A 71 4.61 13.91 3.36
CA PHE A 71 4.01 12.60 3.57
C PHE A 71 3.73 11.85 2.27
N VAL A 72 3.24 12.54 1.23
CA VAL A 72 3.01 11.92 -0.08
C VAL A 72 4.32 11.55 -0.76
N SER A 73 5.32 12.43 -0.76
CA SER A 73 6.63 12.11 -1.37
C SER A 73 7.31 10.95 -0.67
N LEU A 74 7.27 10.91 0.67
CA LEU A 74 7.80 9.80 1.46
C LEU A 74 7.08 8.50 1.15
N ASP A 75 5.75 8.53 0.97
CA ASP A 75 5.02 7.36 0.50
C ASP A 75 5.43 6.93 -0.89
N THR A 76 5.30 7.84 -1.85
CA THR A 76 5.52 7.57 -3.26
C THR A 76 6.90 7.00 -3.50
N ILE A 77 7.94 7.58 -2.91
CA ILE A 77 9.31 7.08 -3.07
C ILE A 77 9.45 5.70 -2.43
N THR A 78 8.95 5.51 -1.21
CA THR A 78 9.05 4.20 -0.54
C THR A 78 8.29 3.12 -1.31
N MET A 79 7.12 3.44 -1.86
CA MET A 79 6.29 2.50 -2.63
C MET A 79 6.85 2.22 -4.02
N VAL A 80 7.36 3.23 -4.73
CA VAL A 80 7.99 3.03 -6.05
C VAL A 80 9.20 2.10 -5.93
N PHE A 81 10.09 2.36 -4.98
CA PHE A 81 11.27 1.53 -4.83
C PHE A 81 10.98 0.19 -4.13
N GLY A 82 9.98 0.14 -3.25
CA GLY A 82 9.67 -1.00 -2.40
C GLY A 82 8.44 -1.83 -2.81
N HIS A 83 7.98 -1.77 -4.07
CA HIS A 83 6.74 -2.43 -4.53
C HIS A 83 6.83 -3.98 -4.59
N TYR A 84 7.03 -4.62 -3.44
CA TYR A 84 7.17 -6.07 -3.30
C TYR A 84 5.98 -6.92 -3.80
N PRO A 85 4.71 -6.44 -3.83
CA PRO A 85 3.60 -7.30 -4.26
C PRO A 85 3.73 -7.80 -5.69
N ALA A 86 4.29 -7.01 -6.60
CA ALA A 86 4.54 -7.43 -7.98
C ALA A 86 5.55 -8.59 -8.08
N MET A 87 6.43 -8.73 -7.09
CA MET A 87 7.52 -9.73 -7.10
C MET A 87 7.21 -10.96 -6.23
N MET A 88 6.11 -10.96 -5.47
CA MET A 88 5.72 -12.10 -4.62
C MET A 88 5.58 -13.43 -5.38
N PRO A 89 5.00 -13.49 -6.61
CA PRO A 89 4.95 -14.73 -7.38
C PRO A 89 6.33 -15.29 -7.69
N VAL A 90 7.26 -14.44 -8.12
CA VAL A 90 8.63 -14.84 -8.46
C VAL A 90 9.40 -15.28 -7.22
N ILE A 91 9.20 -14.63 -6.07
CA ILE A 91 9.79 -15.09 -4.80
C ILE A 91 9.23 -16.44 -4.38
N ALA A 92 7.92 -16.65 -4.50
CA ALA A 92 7.30 -17.92 -4.13
C ALA A 92 7.84 -19.08 -4.98
N GLU A 93 7.99 -18.86 -6.29
CA GLU A 93 8.44 -19.88 -7.24
C GLU A 93 9.96 -20.09 -7.22
N ASP A 94 10.75 -19.04 -7.42
CA ASP A 94 12.19 -19.16 -7.66
C ASP A 94 13.02 -19.21 -6.36
N VAL A 95 12.56 -18.52 -5.30
CA VAL A 95 13.32 -18.39 -4.04
C VAL A 95 12.84 -19.39 -2.99
N LEU A 96 11.54 -19.36 -2.68
CA LEU A 96 10.95 -20.15 -1.60
C LEU A 96 10.53 -21.54 -2.08
N LYS A 97 10.39 -21.74 -3.40
CA LYS A 97 9.95 -22.99 -4.04
C LYS A 97 8.67 -23.54 -3.41
N VAL A 98 7.74 -22.63 -3.13
CA VAL A 98 6.42 -22.93 -2.59
C VAL A 98 5.40 -22.77 -3.70
N GLY A 99 4.63 -23.83 -3.98
CA GLY A 99 3.63 -23.84 -5.04
C GLY A 99 2.50 -22.81 -4.86
N SER A 100 1.43 -22.95 -5.63
CA SER A 100 0.27 -22.04 -5.62
C SER A 100 -0.35 -21.83 -4.24
N THR A 101 -0.45 -22.87 -3.42
CA THR A 101 -0.94 -22.77 -2.03
C THR A 101 -0.02 -21.89 -1.17
N GLY A 102 1.30 -22.04 -1.30
CA GLY A 102 2.27 -21.24 -0.59
C GLY A 102 2.28 -19.78 -1.03
N LEU A 103 2.13 -19.53 -2.34
CA LEU A 103 1.91 -18.20 -2.89
C LEU A 103 0.62 -17.56 -2.34
N GLY A 104 -0.48 -18.31 -2.28
CA GLY A 104 -1.75 -17.84 -1.70
C GLY A 104 -1.59 -17.40 -0.24
N ALA A 105 -0.86 -18.18 0.56
CA ALA A 105 -0.52 -17.81 1.94
C ALA A 105 0.40 -16.57 2.01
N LEU A 106 1.39 -16.47 1.12
CA LEU A 106 2.29 -15.31 1.04
C LEU A 106 1.55 -14.02 0.68
N LEU A 107 0.61 -14.09 -0.26
CA LEU A 107 -0.26 -12.97 -0.65
C LEU A 107 -1.25 -12.58 0.46
N ALA A 108 -1.66 -13.55 1.30
CA ALA A 108 -2.53 -13.31 2.44
C ALA A 108 -1.79 -12.66 3.62
N ALA A 109 -0.52 -13.00 3.84
CA ALA A 109 0.24 -12.55 5.01
C ALA A 109 0.25 -11.02 5.22
N PRO A 110 0.48 -10.15 4.21
CA PRO A 110 0.39 -8.70 4.38
C PRO A 110 -1.00 -8.24 4.84
N SER A 111 -2.06 -8.90 4.39
CA SER A 111 -3.42 -8.56 4.83
C SER A 111 -3.67 -8.95 6.29
N LEU A 112 -3.01 -9.98 6.83
CA LEU A 112 -3.09 -10.32 8.26
C LEU A 112 -2.35 -9.26 9.08
N GLY A 113 -1.16 -8.88 8.62
CA GLY A 113 -0.37 -7.81 9.20
C GLY A 113 -1.10 -6.47 9.22
N SER A 114 -1.77 -6.13 8.13
CA SER A 114 -2.50 -4.86 8.03
C SER A 114 -3.66 -4.77 9.02
N MET A 115 -4.37 -5.88 9.27
CA MET A 115 -5.39 -5.96 10.32
C MET A 115 -4.80 -5.68 11.70
N LEU A 116 -3.65 -6.30 12.03
CA LEU A 116 -2.94 -6.03 13.27
C LEU A 116 -2.46 -4.58 13.36
N GLY A 117 -2.04 -3.99 12.24
CA GLY A 117 -1.63 -2.58 12.18
C GLY A 117 -2.80 -1.63 12.42
N PHE A 118 -3.99 -1.92 11.88
CA PHE A 118 -5.20 -1.15 12.17
C PHE A 118 -5.60 -1.22 13.66
N VAL A 119 -5.58 -2.43 14.23
CA VAL A 119 -5.82 -2.61 15.68
C VAL A 119 -4.75 -1.86 16.48
N GLY A 120 -3.48 -1.93 16.07
CA GLY A 120 -2.39 -1.18 16.68
C GLY A 120 -2.65 0.32 16.70
N VAL A 121 -3.01 0.91 15.55
CA VAL A 121 -3.38 2.34 15.45
C VAL A 121 -4.54 2.68 16.38
N MET A 122 -5.56 1.81 16.45
CA MET A 122 -6.70 2.01 17.33
C MET A 122 -6.31 1.98 18.82
N LEU A 123 -5.46 1.04 19.23
CA LEU A 123 -4.96 0.90 20.60
C LEU A 123 -4.05 2.05 21.01
N LEU A 124 -3.19 2.51 20.10
CA LEU A 124 -2.28 3.62 20.33
C LEU A 124 -3.02 4.98 20.38
N GLY A 125 -4.24 5.05 19.85
CA GLY A 125 -5.14 6.20 19.99
C GLY A 125 -4.64 7.47 19.29
N ASN A 126 -4.87 8.63 19.92
CA ASN A 126 -4.60 9.93 19.32
C ASN A 126 -3.11 10.32 19.49
N PHE A 127 -2.29 9.98 18.51
CA PHE A 127 -0.85 10.25 18.54
C PHE A 127 -0.54 11.76 18.49
N LYS A 128 0.15 12.27 19.51
CA LYS A 128 0.64 13.65 19.53
C LYS A 128 1.79 13.91 18.55
N ARG A 129 2.44 12.90 17.96
CA ARG A 129 3.58 13.06 17.03
C ARG A 129 3.43 12.23 15.76
N LYS A 130 2.39 12.50 14.98
CA LYS A 130 2.05 11.76 13.74
C LYS A 130 3.23 11.68 12.76
N GLY A 131 4.02 12.74 12.65
CA GLY A 131 5.17 12.75 11.76
C GLY A 131 6.39 11.96 12.23
N ALA A 132 6.55 11.67 13.53
CA ALA A 132 7.58 10.73 13.99
C ALA A 132 7.14 9.27 13.72
N VAL A 133 5.85 8.98 13.90
CA VAL A 133 5.27 7.65 13.64
C VAL A 133 5.45 7.27 12.18
N ILE A 134 5.13 8.16 11.24
CA ILE A 134 5.24 7.84 9.81
C ILE A 134 6.68 7.50 9.40
N VAL A 135 7.67 8.23 9.93
CA VAL A 135 9.06 7.97 9.58
C VAL A 135 9.55 6.66 10.20
N LEU A 136 9.23 6.41 11.47
CA LEU A 136 9.60 5.17 12.15
C LEU A 136 8.99 3.95 11.46
N VAL A 137 7.72 4.05 11.09
CA VAL A 137 6.98 3.00 10.38
C VAL A 137 7.56 2.78 8.98
N SER A 138 7.92 3.85 8.25
CA SER A 138 8.55 3.71 6.93
C SER A 138 9.96 3.13 6.99
N ILE A 139 10.75 3.45 8.01
CA ILE A 139 12.04 2.78 8.26
C ILE A 139 11.80 1.31 8.60
N GLY A 140 10.83 1.00 9.46
CA GLY A 140 10.44 -0.37 9.80
C GLY A 140 10.02 -1.17 8.56
N HIS A 141 9.24 -0.56 7.68
CA HIS A 141 8.84 -1.15 6.40
C HIS A 141 10.06 -1.44 5.51
N ALA A 142 10.98 -0.48 5.36
CA ALA A 142 12.20 -0.65 4.58
C ALA A 142 13.08 -1.80 5.11
N VAL A 143 13.26 -1.88 6.44
CA VAL A 143 14.02 -2.96 7.09
C VAL A 143 13.32 -4.31 6.88
N ALA A 144 12.00 -4.37 7.10
CA ALA A 144 11.22 -5.59 6.86
C ALA A 144 11.34 -6.05 5.40
N LEU A 145 11.37 -5.12 4.45
CA LEU A 145 11.53 -5.42 3.03
C LEU A 145 12.91 -6.01 2.71
N MET A 146 13.98 -5.43 3.27
CA MET A 146 15.34 -5.94 3.09
C MET A 146 15.52 -7.33 3.70
N LEU A 147 14.93 -7.57 4.87
CA LEU A 147 14.92 -8.87 5.52
C LEU A 147 14.10 -9.88 4.71
N PHE A 148 12.92 -9.49 4.22
CA PHE A 148 12.06 -10.33 3.39
C PHE A 148 12.77 -10.78 2.11
N ALA A 149 13.42 -9.84 1.42
CA ALA A 149 14.21 -10.11 0.23
C ALA A 149 15.46 -10.98 0.48
N SER A 150 15.91 -11.08 1.73
CA SER A 150 17.06 -11.92 2.13
C SER A 150 16.65 -13.28 2.71
N SER A 151 15.36 -13.49 2.99
CA SER A 151 14.87 -14.67 3.70
C SER A 151 14.73 -15.88 2.76
N PRO A 152 15.43 -16.99 3.03
CA PRO A 152 15.27 -18.23 2.27
C PRO A 152 14.17 -19.15 2.84
N TRP A 153 13.64 -18.84 4.03
CA TRP A 153 12.71 -19.72 4.75
C TRP A 153 11.27 -19.23 4.61
N PHE A 154 10.37 -20.10 4.18
CA PHE A 154 8.96 -19.76 3.95
C PHE A 154 8.26 -19.17 5.18
N ALA A 155 8.42 -19.80 6.35
CA ALA A 155 7.80 -19.33 7.60
C ALA A 155 8.30 -17.93 8.00
N THR A 156 9.60 -17.68 7.86
CA THR A 156 10.20 -16.36 8.11
C THR A 156 9.69 -15.32 7.12
N SER A 157 9.59 -15.68 5.84
CA SER A 157 9.05 -14.81 4.80
C SER A 157 7.57 -14.46 5.02
N LEU A 158 6.75 -15.38 5.52
CA LEU A 158 5.36 -15.10 5.92
C LEU A 158 5.29 -14.06 7.05
N ILE A 159 6.11 -14.23 8.09
CA ILE A 159 6.15 -13.29 9.22
C ILE A 159 6.61 -11.91 8.75
N LEU A 160 7.65 -11.85 7.92
CA LEU A 160 8.16 -10.59 7.36
C LEU A 160 7.16 -9.91 6.41
N ALA A 161 6.43 -10.70 5.60
CA ALA A 161 5.35 -10.19 4.76
C ALA A 161 4.19 -9.62 5.60
N ALA A 162 3.86 -10.24 6.74
CA ALA A 162 2.92 -9.68 7.69
C ALA A 162 3.44 -8.36 8.28
N PHE A 163 4.72 -8.25 8.66
CA PHE A 163 5.29 -6.97 9.10
C PHE A 163 5.24 -5.89 8.03
N LEU A 164 5.48 -6.22 6.76
CA LEU A 164 5.34 -5.28 5.64
C LEU A 164 3.93 -4.68 5.59
N GLY A 165 2.90 -5.53 5.68
CA GLY A 165 1.50 -5.08 5.72
C GLY A 165 1.12 -4.32 6.99
N PHE A 166 1.71 -4.67 8.14
CA PHE A 166 1.53 -3.96 9.40
C PHE A 166 2.04 -2.52 9.32
N PHE A 167 3.27 -2.33 8.85
CA PHE A 167 3.84 -0.99 8.71
C PHE A 167 3.10 -0.18 7.64
N ASP A 168 2.72 -0.81 6.54
CA ASP A 168 1.96 -0.13 5.49
C ASP A 168 0.61 0.41 6.01
N SER A 169 -0.17 -0.40 6.75
CA SER A 169 -1.47 0.04 7.26
C SER A 169 -1.38 1.13 8.34
N MET A 170 -0.33 1.09 9.17
CA MET A 170 -0.03 2.18 10.11
C MET A 170 0.27 3.48 9.36
N SER A 171 1.12 3.41 8.34
CA SER A 171 1.49 4.57 7.53
C SER A 171 0.28 5.17 6.80
N LEU A 172 -0.53 4.30 6.19
CA LEU A 172 -1.77 4.68 5.51
C LEU A 172 -2.74 5.39 6.46
N SER A 173 -2.94 4.86 7.67
CA SER A 173 -3.82 5.46 8.68
C SER A 173 -3.34 6.86 9.12
N VAL A 174 -2.04 7.01 9.34
CA VAL A 174 -1.46 8.31 9.71
C VAL A 174 -1.61 9.32 8.57
N ARG A 175 -1.42 8.90 7.32
CA ARG A 175 -1.60 9.77 6.14
C ARG A 175 -3.05 10.18 5.97
N HIS A 176 -3.99 9.25 6.00
CA HIS A 176 -5.41 9.55 5.88
C HIS A 176 -5.86 10.53 6.96
N THR A 177 -5.51 10.28 8.23
CA THR A 177 -5.88 11.18 9.33
C THR A 177 -5.20 12.54 9.21
N SER A 178 -3.94 12.61 8.77
CA SER A 178 -3.24 13.89 8.57
C SER A 178 -3.85 14.70 7.43
N PHE A 179 -4.21 14.06 6.32
CA PHE A 179 -4.92 14.70 5.22
C PHE A 179 -6.32 15.17 5.64
N GLN A 180 -7.03 14.39 6.45
CA GLN A 180 -8.36 14.79 6.96
C GLN A 180 -8.27 16.01 7.88
N LEU A 181 -7.26 16.08 8.75
CA LEU A 181 -7.08 17.19 9.68
C LEU A 181 -6.55 18.46 9.01
N LEU A 182 -5.67 18.34 8.03
CA LEU A 182 -5.05 19.49 7.37
C LEU A 182 -5.88 20.06 6.21
N ALA A 183 -6.77 19.27 5.60
CA ALA A 183 -7.63 19.72 4.52
C ALA A 183 -8.93 20.36 5.08
N PRO A 184 -9.22 21.64 4.76
CA PRO A 184 -10.50 22.27 5.08
C PRO A 184 -11.68 21.48 4.50
N ASP A 185 -12.81 21.45 5.20
CA ASP A 185 -13.99 20.66 4.80
C ASP A 185 -14.45 20.95 3.36
N ALA A 186 -14.34 22.22 2.93
CA ALA A 186 -14.72 22.67 1.59
C ALA A 186 -13.89 22.05 0.45
N VAL A 187 -12.63 21.66 0.70
CA VAL A 187 -11.72 21.09 -0.32
C VAL A 187 -11.35 19.64 -0.02
N ARG A 188 -11.74 19.08 1.12
CA ARG A 188 -11.40 17.70 1.53
C ARG A 188 -11.80 16.67 0.46
N GLY A 189 -12.99 16.81 -0.13
CA GLY A 189 -13.47 15.96 -1.22
C GLY A 189 -12.66 16.05 -2.53
N ARG A 190 -11.91 17.15 -2.73
CA ARG A 190 -11.05 17.39 -3.90
C ARG A 190 -9.59 16.96 -3.67
N VAL A 191 -9.13 16.98 -2.43
CA VAL A 191 -7.75 16.64 -2.05
C VAL A 191 -7.56 15.14 -1.83
N MET A 192 -8.55 14.44 -1.25
CA MET A 192 -8.46 13.00 -1.00
C MET A 192 -8.20 12.14 -2.26
N PRO A 193 -8.80 12.44 -3.44
CA PRO A 193 -8.48 11.71 -4.67
C PRO A 193 -7.00 11.76 -5.06
N ILE A 194 -6.28 12.83 -4.70
CA ILE A 194 -4.85 12.99 -5.03
C ILE A 194 -4.01 12.01 -4.24
N LEU A 195 -4.36 11.75 -2.98
CA LEU A 195 -3.70 10.73 -2.17
C LEU A 195 -3.86 9.34 -2.83
N SER A 196 -5.07 9.02 -3.28
CA SER A 196 -5.32 7.76 -4.00
C SER A 196 -4.60 7.68 -5.35
N MET A 197 -4.60 8.76 -6.13
CA MET A 197 -3.89 8.84 -7.40
C MET A 197 -2.38 8.67 -7.21
N ALA A 198 -1.80 9.30 -6.19
CA ALA A 198 -0.39 9.14 -5.84
C ALA A 198 -0.10 7.69 -5.49
N ALA A 199 -0.91 7.04 -4.66
CA ALA A 199 -0.72 5.63 -4.29
C ALA A 199 -0.79 4.69 -5.51
N VAL A 200 -1.81 4.82 -6.35
CA VAL A 200 -1.96 3.99 -7.57
C VAL A 200 -0.82 4.21 -8.54
N SER A 201 -0.46 5.48 -8.80
CA SER A 201 0.65 5.80 -9.70
C SER A 201 1.97 5.25 -9.18
N SER A 202 2.24 5.38 -7.87
CA SER A 202 3.45 4.87 -7.23
C SER A 202 3.58 3.36 -7.38
N ASN A 203 2.47 2.63 -7.22
CA ASN A 203 2.45 1.18 -7.41
C ASN A 203 2.73 0.78 -8.86
N SER A 204 2.14 1.47 -9.84
CA SER A 204 2.41 1.22 -11.26
C SER A 204 3.87 1.51 -11.63
N PHE A 205 4.41 2.65 -11.19
CA PHE A 205 5.82 2.99 -11.40
C PHE A 205 6.76 2.01 -10.68
N GLY A 206 6.41 1.56 -9.48
CA GLY A 206 7.21 0.60 -8.74
C GLY A 206 7.22 -0.79 -9.37
N GLY A 207 6.08 -1.25 -9.89
CA GLY A 207 6.01 -2.47 -10.69
C GLY A 207 6.88 -2.40 -11.95
N ALA A 208 6.85 -1.27 -12.67
CA ALA A 208 7.68 -1.05 -13.84
C ALA A 208 9.18 -0.98 -13.50
N TYR A 209 9.55 -0.24 -12.45
CA TYR A 209 10.92 -0.15 -11.96
C TYR A 209 11.45 -1.53 -11.55
N LEU A 210 10.69 -2.29 -10.75
CA LEU A 210 11.11 -3.62 -10.31
C LEU A 210 11.20 -4.58 -11.49
N GLY A 211 10.25 -4.59 -12.42
CA GLY A 211 10.33 -5.43 -13.62
C GLY A 211 11.60 -5.19 -14.44
N LEU A 212 12.07 -3.93 -14.52
CA LEU A 212 13.36 -3.60 -15.14
C LEU A 212 14.54 -3.97 -14.24
N ALA A 213 14.49 -3.66 -12.95
CA ALA A 213 15.60 -3.92 -12.03
C ALA A 213 15.86 -5.43 -11.85
N THR A 214 14.82 -6.26 -11.83
CA THR A 214 14.94 -7.71 -11.68
C THR A 214 15.57 -8.38 -12.89
N SER A 215 15.43 -7.84 -14.10
CA SER A 215 16.06 -8.40 -15.29
C SER A 215 17.59 -8.28 -15.26
N PHE A 216 18.14 -7.28 -14.56
CA PHE A 216 19.59 -7.07 -14.44
C PHE A 216 20.18 -7.60 -13.13
N LEU A 217 19.47 -7.43 -12.01
CA LEU A 217 20.01 -7.65 -10.66
C LEU A 217 19.43 -8.89 -9.96
N GLY A 218 18.36 -9.47 -10.53
CA GLY A 218 17.55 -10.48 -9.88
C GLY A 218 16.61 -9.90 -8.80
N VAL A 219 15.60 -10.67 -8.42
CA VAL A 219 14.49 -10.25 -7.55
C VAL A 219 14.99 -9.81 -6.16
N GLN A 220 15.86 -10.60 -5.54
CA GLN A 220 16.34 -10.33 -4.19
C GLN A 220 17.14 -9.03 -4.11
N HIS A 221 18.07 -8.79 -5.05
CA HIS A 221 18.88 -7.57 -5.04
C HIS A 221 18.05 -6.33 -5.40
N ALA A 222 17.15 -6.43 -6.37
CA ALA A 222 16.25 -5.34 -6.73
C ALA A 222 15.40 -4.88 -5.55
N LEU A 223 14.83 -5.82 -4.77
CA LEU A 223 14.04 -5.49 -3.58
C LEU A 223 14.90 -4.95 -2.43
N LYS A 224 16.12 -5.47 -2.22
CA LYS A 224 17.05 -4.92 -1.21
C LYS A 224 17.43 -3.48 -1.54
N LEU A 225 17.78 -3.19 -2.80
CA LEU A 225 18.05 -1.83 -3.27
C LEU A 225 16.83 -0.93 -3.10
N GLY A 226 15.65 -1.47 -3.38
CA GLY A 226 14.38 -0.81 -3.11
C GLY A 226 14.20 -0.39 -1.66
N GLY A 227 14.42 -1.32 -0.73
CA GLY A 227 14.38 -1.09 0.71
C GLY A 227 15.45 -0.09 1.18
N VAL A 228 16.67 -0.16 0.65
CA VAL A 228 17.73 0.82 0.95
C VAL A 228 17.33 2.22 0.48
N ALA A 229 16.82 2.36 -0.75
CA ALA A 229 16.39 3.64 -1.31
C ALA A 229 15.23 4.25 -0.50
N GLY A 230 14.21 3.46 -0.19
CA GLY A 230 13.07 3.90 0.63
C GLY A 230 13.48 4.26 2.07
N GLY A 231 14.31 3.43 2.70
CA GLY A 231 14.81 3.66 4.05
C GLY A 231 15.73 4.87 4.14
N ALA A 232 16.64 5.05 3.16
CA ALA A 232 17.51 6.22 3.07
C ALA A 232 16.70 7.50 2.88
N TYR A 233 15.65 7.48 2.05
CA TYR A 233 14.76 8.62 1.88
C TYR A 233 14.00 8.94 3.17
N ALA A 234 13.45 7.93 3.86
CA ALA A 234 12.77 8.12 5.14
C ALA A 234 13.72 8.73 6.20
N ALA A 235 14.96 8.24 6.27
CA ALA A 235 16.00 8.79 7.15
C ALA A 235 16.38 10.24 6.76
N ALA A 236 16.53 10.54 5.47
CA ALA A 236 16.78 11.89 5.00
C ALA A 236 15.63 12.83 5.40
N VAL A 237 14.37 12.41 5.27
CA VAL A 237 13.21 13.20 5.71
C VAL A 237 13.23 13.44 7.23
N ALA A 238 13.63 12.46 8.05
CA ALA A 238 13.79 12.67 9.50
C ALA A 238 14.83 13.77 9.80
N VAL A 239 15.97 13.76 9.10
CA VAL A 239 17.10 14.66 9.37
C VAL A 239 16.86 16.06 8.80
N PHE A 240 16.49 16.15 7.52
CA PHE A 240 16.36 17.44 6.81
C PHE A 240 15.02 18.14 7.08
N TRP A 241 13.97 17.38 7.43
CA TRP A 241 12.66 17.94 7.74
C TRP A 241 12.26 17.69 9.20
N ARG A 242 13.02 18.28 10.13
CA ARG A 242 12.66 18.31 11.57
C ARG A 242 11.24 18.81 11.83
N ARG A 243 10.66 19.67 10.98
CA ARG A 243 9.25 20.10 11.06
C ARG A 243 8.25 18.97 10.84
N VAL A 244 8.58 18.01 9.97
CA VAL A 244 7.77 16.81 9.73
C VAL A 244 7.91 15.89 10.94
N TRP A 245 9.12 15.64 11.41
CA TRP A 245 9.36 14.82 12.61
C TRP A 245 8.67 15.38 13.88
N ALA A 246 8.72 16.70 14.05
CA ALA A 246 8.11 17.40 15.17
C ALA A 246 6.61 17.65 14.99
N PHE A 247 6.01 17.28 13.85
CA PHE A 247 4.63 17.57 13.55
C PHE A 247 3.68 16.89 14.55
N ARG A 248 2.90 17.74 15.22
CA ARG A 248 1.81 17.39 16.12
C ARG A 248 0.54 17.93 15.49
N ALA A 249 -0.37 17.04 15.10
CA ALA A 249 -1.69 17.41 14.58
C ALA A 249 -2.69 17.47 15.72
#